data_AF-A0A381UC32-F1
#
_entry.id   AF-A0A381UC32-F1
#
_cell.length_a   1.000
_cell.length_b   1.000
_cell.length_c   1.000
_cell.angle_alpha   90.00
_cell.angle_beta   90.00
_cell.angle_gamma   90.00
#
_symmetry.space_group_name_H-M   'P 1'
#
loop_
_entity.id
_entity.type
_entity.pdbx_description
1 polymer ?
#
loop_
_entity_poly.entity_id
_entity_poly.type
_entity_poly.pdbx_seq_one_letter_code
_entity_poly.pdbx_strand_id
1 'polypeptide(L)'
;MAARQEYQKYAGGIFDDDKSYENQMALFLEWYIFDRIEPAHDQTVLELIINNGKGETLDPLKNINEFISHIHGLFIIKKIKDHSVKAINLFNNEQYDVVEPSGKLYFSKNSIFEGRLLTYENSYYFTGNFCFHPEGSKKFIKSEIKKIFSLQKIN
;
A
#
# COMPACT_ATOMS: atom_id res chain seq x y z
N MET A 1 16.76 -13.40 -4.97
CA MET A 1 17.18 -12.35 -5.93
C MET A 1 16.16 -12.15 -7.06
N ALA A 2 15.54 -13.20 -7.60
CA ALA A 2 14.55 -13.08 -8.69
C ALA A 2 13.38 -12.11 -8.38
N ALA A 3 12.80 -12.20 -7.17
CA ALA A 3 11.68 -11.33 -6.79
C ALA A 3 12.05 -9.83 -6.72
N ARG A 4 13.26 -9.48 -6.22
CA ARG A 4 13.73 -8.08 -6.21
C ARG A 4 13.90 -7.56 -7.64
N GLN A 5 14.46 -8.37 -8.54
CA GLN A 5 14.61 -8.00 -9.95
C GLN A 5 13.26 -7.86 -10.66
N GLU A 6 12.29 -8.70 -10.32
CA GLU A 6 10.92 -8.60 -10.81
C GLU A 6 10.27 -7.28 -10.39
N TYR A 7 10.32 -6.94 -9.10
CA TYR A 7 9.82 -5.67 -8.57
C TYR A 7 10.48 -4.45 -9.22
N GLN A 8 11.81 -4.48 -9.40
CA GLN A 8 12.56 -3.39 -10.03
C GLN A 8 12.13 -3.08 -11.48
N LYS A 9 11.46 -4.01 -12.18
CA LYS A 9 10.89 -3.73 -13.52
C LYS A 9 9.76 -2.71 -13.48
N TYR A 10 9.05 -2.63 -12.35
CA TYR A 10 7.89 -1.73 -12.16
C TYR A 10 8.26 -0.50 -11.33
N ALA A 11 9.03 -0.70 -10.26
CA ALA A 11 9.36 0.35 -9.29
C ALA A 11 10.64 1.14 -9.61
N GLY A 12 11.44 0.66 -10.58
CA GLY A 12 12.76 1.22 -10.88
C GLY A 12 13.89 0.58 -10.06
N GLY A 13 15.11 1.08 -10.26
CA GLY A 13 16.31 0.52 -9.64
C GLY A 13 16.47 0.92 -8.17
N ILE A 14 16.52 -0.08 -7.29
CA ILE A 14 16.97 0.06 -5.89
C ILE A 14 18.51 0.02 -5.81
N PHE A 15 19.12 1.13 -5.39
CA PHE A 15 20.56 1.28 -5.19
C PHE A 15 20.91 1.36 -3.70
N ASP A 16 21.91 0.59 -3.29
CA ASP A 16 22.25 0.39 -1.87
C ASP A 16 22.88 1.64 -1.22
N ASP A 17 23.38 2.59 -2.01
CA ASP A 17 23.98 3.86 -1.58
C ASP A 17 22.98 5.05 -1.59
N ASP A 18 21.74 4.82 -2.00
CA ASP A 18 20.68 5.84 -2.00
C ASP A 18 20.10 6.00 -0.58
N LYS A 19 19.85 7.25 -0.16
CA LYS A 19 19.17 7.57 1.11
C LYS A 19 17.78 6.96 1.23
N SER A 20 17.15 6.66 0.10
CA SER A 20 15.83 6.04 0.02
C SER A 20 15.87 4.51 0.01
N TYR A 21 17.05 3.88 0.07
CA TYR A 21 17.23 2.43 0.00
C TYR A 21 16.30 1.67 0.97
N GLU A 22 16.29 2.05 2.25
CA GLU A 22 15.47 1.40 3.28
C GLU A 22 13.97 1.48 2.96
N ASN A 23 13.49 2.64 2.51
CA ASN A 23 12.09 2.81 2.12
C ASN A 23 11.74 1.98 0.88
N GLN A 24 12.63 1.95 -0.12
CA GLN A 24 12.42 1.13 -1.33
C GLN A 24 12.45 -0.37 -1.01
N MET A 25 13.30 -0.79 -0.08
CA MET A 25 13.34 -2.18 0.39
C MET A 25 12.07 -2.54 1.16
N ALA A 26 11.55 -1.64 1.99
CA ALA A 26 10.30 -1.86 2.69
C ALA A 26 9.11 -1.98 1.73
N LEU A 27 9.03 -1.12 0.71
CA LEU A 27 8.02 -1.23 -0.36
C LEU A 27 8.16 -2.53 -1.17
N PHE A 28 9.40 -2.97 -1.45
CA PHE A 28 9.64 -4.27 -2.08
C PHE A 28 9.13 -5.43 -1.23
N LEU A 29 9.43 -5.44 0.07
CA LEU A 29 8.97 -6.49 0.99
C LEU A 29 7.45 -6.51 1.10
N GLU A 30 6.82 -5.34 1.10
CA GLU A 30 5.36 -5.23 1.09
C GLU A 30 4.77 -5.83 -0.18
N TRP A 31 5.26 -5.45 -1.35
CA TRP A 31 4.85 -6.05 -2.61
C TRP A 31 5.09 -7.57 -2.64
N TYR A 32 6.23 -8.03 -2.11
CA TYR A 32 6.56 -9.45 -2.06
C TYR A 32 5.57 -10.27 -1.22
N ILE A 33 5.11 -9.72 -0.10
CA ILE A 33 4.18 -10.39 0.80
C ILE A 33 2.77 -10.38 0.24
N PHE A 34 2.31 -9.22 -0.22
CA PHE A 34 0.90 -8.98 -0.51
C PHE A 34 0.52 -9.15 -1.98
N ASP A 35 1.41 -8.89 -2.93
CA ASP A 35 1.04 -8.80 -4.35
C ASP A 35 1.75 -9.83 -5.24
N ARG A 36 2.95 -10.28 -4.86
CA ARG A 36 3.70 -11.24 -5.66
C ARG A 36 3.04 -12.61 -5.60
N ILE A 37 2.58 -13.09 -6.75
CA ILE A 37 2.07 -14.46 -6.93
C ILE A 37 3.24 -15.43 -7.04
N GLU A 38 3.23 -16.46 -6.20
CA GLU A 38 4.19 -17.56 -6.29
C GLU A 38 3.73 -18.56 -7.36
N PRO A 39 4.48 -18.73 -8.48
CA PRO A 39 4.00 -19.49 -9.64
C PRO A 39 3.66 -20.96 -9.37
N ALA A 40 4.28 -21.58 -8.37
CA ALA A 40 4.05 -22.97 -8.03
C ALA A 40 2.66 -23.22 -7.39
N HIS A 41 2.05 -22.20 -6.78
CA HIS A 41 0.82 -22.33 -6.01
C HIS A 41 -0.31 -21.41 -6.49
N ASP A 42 -0.02 -20.45 -7.37
CA ASP A 42 -0.96 -19.42 -7.83
C ASP A 42 -1.57 -18.63 -6.66
N GLN A 43 -0.73 -18.34 -5.66
CA GLN A 43 -1.10 -17.66 -4.41
C GLN A 43 -0.02 -16.64 -4.02
N THR A 44 -0.44 -15.59 -3.33
CA THR A 44 0.47 -14.65 -2.66
C THR A 44 1.20 -15.33 -1.50
N VAL A 45 2.32 -14.73 -1.08
CA VAL A 45 3.06 -15.22 0.10
C VAL A 45 2.19 -15.16 1.37
N LEU A 46 1.38 -14.11 1.53
CA LEU A 46 0.43 -13.98 2.63
C LEU A 46 -0.56 -15.16 2.65
N GLU A 47 -1.17 -15.49 1.51
CA GLU A 47 -2.11 -16.61 1.41
C GLU A 47 -1.44 -17.96 1.70
N LEU A 48 -0.21 -18.15 1.25
CA LEU A 48 0.57 -19.36 1.56
C LEU A 48 0.85 -19.49 3.05
N ILE A 49 1.24 -18.41 3.73
CA ILE A 49 1.44 -18.39 5.19
C ILE A 49 0.14 -18.78 5.90
N ILE A 50 -0.98 -18.18 5.49
CA ILE A 50 -2.30 -18.46 6.04
C ILE A 50 -2.72 -19.92 5.83
N ASN A 51 -2.51 -20.46 4.63
CA ASN A 51 -2.92 -21.82 4.29
C ASN A 51 -2.06 -22.88 4.97
N ASN A 52 -0.74 -22.64 5.08
CA ASN A 52 0.19 -23.56 5.76
C ASN A 52 0.06 -23.49 7.29
N GLY A 53 -0.36 -22.33 7.83
CA GLY A 53 -0.60 -22.13 9.26
C GLY A 53 -1.91 -22.73 9.79
N LYS A 54 -2.75 -23.34 8.93
CA LYS A 54 -3.98 -24.05 9.32
C LYS A 54 -3.62 -25.32 10.11
N GLY A 55 -3.29 -25.14 11.39
CA GLY A 55 -2.93 -26.22 12.33
C GLY A 55 -2.16 -25.74 13.56
N GLU A 56 -1.52 -24.57 13.51
CA GLU A 56 -0.77 -24.01 14.63
C GLU A 56 -1.54 -22.84 15.27
N THR A 57 -1.84 -22.96 16.56
CA THR A 57 -2.40 -21.87 17.39
C THR A 57 -1.31 -20.86 17.71
N LEU A 58 -0.79 -20.17 16.70
CA LEU A 58 -0.01 -18.96 16.92
C LEU A 58 -1.02 -17.81 16.99
N ASP A 59 -1.21 -17.28 18.21
CA ASP A 59 -2.05 -16.10 18.51
C ASP A 59 -1.84 -14.92 17.53
N PRO A 60 -0.61 -14.64 17.00
CA PRO A 60 -0.40 -13.62 15.96
C PRO A 60 -1.10 -13.89 14.61
N LEU A 61 -1.38 -15.15 14.27
CA LEU A 61 -1.99 -15.52 12.98
C LEU A 61 -3.51 -15.29 12.96
N LYS A 62 -4.15 -15.14 14.13
CA LYS A 62 -5.62 -15.00 14.20
C LYS A 62 -6.13 -13.80 13.41
N ASN A 63 -5.33 -12.73 13.36
CA ASN A 63 -5.67 -11.47 12.71
C ASN A 63 -5.09 -11.35 11.29
N ILE A 64 -4.13 -12.20 10.92
CA ILE A 64 -3.44 -12.09 9.62
C ILE A 64 -4.38 -12.40 8.45
N ASN A 65 -5.44 -13.18 8.70
CA ASN A 65 -6.50 -13.48 7.71
C ASN A 65 -7.23 -12.21 7.25
N GLU A 66 -7.42 -11.23 8.13
CA GLU A 66 -8.06 -9.95 7.81
C GLU A 66 -7.23 -9.13 6.82
N PHE A 67 -5.93 -9.40 6.74
CA PHE A 67 -5.02 -8.68 5.85
C PHE A 67 -5.08 -9.14 4.40
N ILE A 68 -5.76 -10.25 4.09
CA ILE A 68 -6.06 -10.63 2.70
C ILE A 68 -6.87 -9.53 2.01
N SER A 69 -7.79 -8.88 2.73
CA SER A 69 -8.61 -7.77 2.21
C SER A 69 -7.91 -6.40 2.26
N HIS A 70 -6.58 -6.37 2.11
CA HIS A 70 -5.82 -5.12 2.09
C HIS A 70 -6.20 -4.24 0.89
N ILE A 71 -5.94 -2.93 1.01
CA ILE A 71 -6.18 -1.96 -0.06
C ILE A 71 -4.84 -1.32 -0.41
N HIS A 72 -4.25 -1.71 -1.54
CA HIS A 72 -3.12 -0.99 -2.12
C HIS A 72 -3.65 0.13 -3.02
N GLY A 73 -3.13 1.35 -2.89
CA GLY A 73 -3.67 2.45 -3.66
C GLY A 73 -2.86 3.72 -3.63
N LEU A 74 -3.32 4.66 -4.46
CA LEU A 74 -2.77 5.99 -4.55
C LEU A 74 -3.69 6.95 -3.78
N PHE A 75 -3.22 7.47 -2.66
CA PHE A 75 -4.05 8.22 -1.73
C PHE A 75 -3.75 9.72 -1.78
N ILE A 76 -4.78 10.52 -1.49
CA ILE A 76 -4.63 11.94 -1.17
C ILE A 76 -5.14 12.26 0.23
N ILE A 77 -4.32 12.94 1.04
CA ILE A 77 -4.74 13.36 2.39
C ILE A 77 -5.65 14.59 2.32
N LYS A 78 -6.84 14.50 2.91
CA LYS A 78 -7.80 15.61 2.98
C LYS A 78 -7.84 16.31 4.33
N LYS A 79 -7.68 15.55 5.40
CA LYS A 79 -7.72 16.05 6.78
C LYS A 79 -6.73 15.29 7.64
N ILE A 80 -6.06 15.99 8.54
CA ILE A 80 -5.17 15.42 9.54
C ILE A 80 -5.73 15.86 10.90
N LYS A 81 -5.91 14.91 11.82
CA LYS A 81 -6.32 15.10 13.21
C LYS A 81 -5.20 14.56 14.12
N ASP A 82 -5.41 14.60 15.43
CA ASP A 82 -4.39 14.16 16.39
C ASP A 82 -4.13 12.65 16.34
N HIS A 83 -5.15 11.84 16.06
CA HIS A 83 -5.05 10.37 16.05
C HIS A 83 -5.53 9.71 14.77
N SER A 84 -5.86 10.51 13.74
CA SER A 84 -6.36 9.97 12.48
C SER A 84 -6.13 10.91 11.31
N VAL A 85 -6.13 10.32 10.12
CA VAL A 85 -6.10 11.04 8.84
C VAL A 85 -7.27 10.60 7.98
N LYS A 86 -7.84 11.56 7.23
CA LYS A 86 -8.81 11.26 6.17
C LYS A 86 -8.06 11.16 4.85
N ALA A 87 -7.98 9.96 4.30
CA ALA A 87 -7.38 9.65 3.02
C ALA A 87 -8.46 9.35 1.98
N ILE A 88 -8.23 9.72 0.72
CA ILE A 88 -9.08 9.33 -0.41
C ILE A 88 -8.24 8.52 -1.38
N ASN A 89 -8.66 7.31 -1.72
CA ASN A 89 -8.05 6.53 -2.77
C ASN A 89 -8.44 7.13 -4.13
N LEU A 90 -7.45 7.54 -4.91
CA LEU A 90 -7.64 8.22 -6.18
C LEU A 90 -8.16 7.29 -7.29
N PHE A 91 -8.03 5.96 -7.14
CA PHE A 91 -8.50 5.01 -8.16
C PHE A 91 -10.00 4.74 -8.12
N ASN A 92 -10.65 4.93 -6.97
CA ASN A 92 -12.08 4.64 -6.79
C ASN A 92 -12.86 5.77 -6.06
N ASN A 93 -12.17 6.82 -5.61
CA ASN A 93 -12.70 7.91 -4.78
C ASN A 93 -13.26 7.49 -3.42
N GLU A 94 -12.99 6.26 -2.97
CA GLU A 94 -13.36 5.83 -1.63
C GLU A 94 -12.57 6.60 -0.57
N GLN A 95 -13.24 6.90 0.54
CA GLN A 95 -12.67 7.66 1.64
C GLN A 95 -12.47 6.77 2.85
N TYR A 96 -11.33 6.93 3.50
CA TYR A 96 -10.97 6.18 4.69
C TYR A 96 -10.61 7.16 5.80
N ASP A 97 -11.20 6.96 6.98
CA ASP A 97 -10.71 7.54 8.22
C ASP A 97 -9.75 6.51 8.82
N VAL A 98 -8.45 6.82 8.73
CA VAL A 98 -7.35 5.92 9.07
C VAL A 98 -6.81 6.31 10.44
N VAL A 99 -6.65 5.33 11.34
CA VAL A 99 -6.02 5.53 12.64
C VAL A 99 -4.54 5.75 12.42
N GLU A 100 -4.06 6.93 12.80
CA GLU A 100 -2.68 7.35 12.53
C GLU A 100 -2.25 8.46 13.52
N PRO A 101 -1.79 8.06 14.72
CA PRO A 101 -1.32 8.98 15.76
C PRO A 101 -0.15 9.86 15.32
N SER A 102 0.66 9.38 14.37
CA SER A 102 1.81 10.11 13.85
C SER A 102 1.47 10.85 12.56
N GLY A 103 0.18 11.05 12.25
CA GLY A 103 -0.25 11.59 10.96
C GLY A 103 0.27 12.99 10.65
N LYS A 104 0.48 13.83 11.67
CA LYS A 104 1.09 15.16 11.52
C LYS A 104 2.59 15.10 11.17
N LEU A 105 3.27 14.01 11.51
CA LEU A 105 4.69 13.80 11.18
C LEU A 105 4.86 13.35 9.74
N TYR A 106 4.00 12.42 9.29
CA TYR A 106 4.15 11.81 7.97
C TYR A 106 3.49 12.61 6.84
N PHE A 107 2.36 13.28 7.14
CA PHE A 107 1.49 13.79 6.08
C PHE A 107 1.38 15.30 6.07
N SER A 108 1.25 15.83 4.85
CA SER A 108 0.77 17.19 4.59
C SER A 108 -0.58 17.15 3.88
N LYS A 109 -1.43 18.14 4.12
CA LYS A 109 -2.73 18.25 3.43
C LYS A 109 -2.52 18.26 1.92
N ASN A 110 -3.33 17.50 1.20
CA ASN A 110 -3.28 17.27 -0.24
C ASN A 110 -2.00 16.58 -0.76
N SER A 111 -1.12 16.06 0.09
CA SER A 111 -0.04 15.16 -0.34
C SER A 111 -0.63 13.95 -1.06
N ILE A 112 0.04 13.52 -2.14
CA ILE A 112 -0.31 12.30 -2.88
C ILE A 112 0.79 11.30 -2.62
N PHE A 113 0.42 10.07 -2.28
CA PHE A 113 1.36 9.00 -2.00
C PHE A 113 0.72 7.66 -2.35
N GLU A 114 1.56 6.69 -2.70
CA GLU A 114 1.19 5.29 -2.74
C GLU A 114 1.41 4.67 -1.35
N GLY A 115 0.52 3.78 -0.95
CA GLY A 115 0.60 3.05 0.32
C GLY A 115 -0.48 1.98 0.41
N ARG A 116 -0.50 1.25 1.53
CA ARG A 116 -1.43 0.15 1.76
C ARG A 116 -2.20 0.30 3.07
N LEU A 117 -3.50 0.07 3.00
CA LEU A 117 -4.38 -0.03 4.16
C LEU A 117 -4.60 -1.50 4.53
N LEU A 118 -4.50 -1.76 5.83
CA LEU A 118 -4.96 -2.98 6.46
C LEU A 118 -6.19 -2.66 7.30
N THR A 119 -7.11 -3.62 7.37
CA THR A 119 -8.24 -3.58 8.29
C THR A 119 -7.89 -4.40 9.53
N TYR A 120 -8.14 -3.82 10.71
CA TYR A 120 -7.97 -4.49 11.98
C TYR A 120 -9.00 -3.92 12.97
N GLU A 121 -9.77 -4.80 13.65
CA GLU A 121 -10.81 -4.40 14.61
C GLU A 121 -11.75 -3.31 14.05
N ASN A 122 -12.23 -3.49 12.81
CA ASN A 122 -13.09 -2.55 12.06
C ASN A 122 -12.50 -1.15 11.83
N SER A 123 -11.19 -0.98 12.00
CA SER A 123 -10.47 0.26 11.73
C SER A 123 -9.46 0.08 10.62
N TYR A 124 -9.11 1.18 9.94
CA TYR A 124 -8.09 1.19 8.89
C TYR A 124 -6.77 1.71 9.44
N TYR A 125 -5.68 1.05 9.03
CA TYR A 125 -4.31 1.40 9.38
C TYR A 125 -3.45 1.40 8.13
N PHE A 126 -2.55 2.37 7.99
CA PHE A 126 -1.49 2.26 6.99
C PHE A 126 -0.41 1.29 7.46
N THR A 127 0.22 0.56 6.54
CA THR A 127 1.39 -0.30 6.81
C THR A 127 2.63 0.49 7.23
N GLY A 128 2.64 1.81 6.99
CA GLY A 128 3.76 2.70 7.32
C GLY A 128 4.81 2.83 6.21
N ASN A 129 4.68 2.05 5.13
CA ASN A 129 5.53 2.17 3.94
C ASN A 129 4.83 3.05 2.90
N PHE A 130 5.49 4.14 2.52
CA PHE A 130 4.89 5.13 1.62
C PHE A 130 5.84 5.49 0.49
N CYS A 131 5.29 5.66 -0.70
CA CYS A 131 5.97 6.34 -1.80
C CYS A 131 5.30 7.70 -2.01
N PHE A 132 5.92 8.76 -1.50
CA PHE A 132 5.41 10.13 -1.62
C PHE A 132 5.73 10.73 -2.99
N HIS A 133 4.73 11.33 -3.62
CA HIS A 133 4.91 12.01 -4.89
C HIS A 133 5.15 13.53 -4.71
N PRO A 134 6.15 14.11 -5.38
CA PRO A 134 6.44 15.55 -5.29
C PRO A 134 5.27 16.43 -5.73
N GLU A 135 5.18 17.65 -5.18
CA GLU A 135 4.10 18.59 -5.51
C GLU A 135 3.92 18.81 -7.02
N GLY A 136 5.03 18.94 -7.75
CA GLY A 136 5.03 19.16 -9.21
C GLY A 136 4.39 18.03 -10.01
N SER A 137 4.35 16.81 -9.47
CA SER A 137 3.78 15.64 -10.16
C SER A 137 2.26 15.52 -10.00
N LYS A 138 1.64 16.21 -9.03
CA LYS A 138 0.23 16.02 -8.68
C LYS A 138 -0.73 16.31 -9.83
N LYS A 139 -0.44 17.32 -10.67
CA LYS A 139 -1.27 17.67 -11.82
C LYS A 139 -1.29 16.53 -12.85
N PHE A 140 -0.11 15.97 -13.13
CA PHE A 140 0.07 14.84 -14.04
C PHE A 140 -0.62 13.58 -13.49
N ILE A 141 -0.37 13.23 -12.23
CA ILE A 141 -1.02 12.08 -11.60
C ILE A 141 -2.55 12.18 -11.71
N LYS A 142 -3.12 13.34 -11.35
CA LYS A 142 -4.57 13.55 -11.45
C LYS A 142 -5.10 13.48 -12.89
N SER A 143 -4.32 13.88 -13.90
CA SER A 143 -4.75 13.71 -15.30
C SER A 143 -4.76 12.26 -15.71
N GLU A 144 -3.77 11.46 -15.31
CA GLU A 144 -3.74 10.03 -15.62
C GLU A 144 -4.87 9.27 -14.92
N ILE A 145 -5.13 9.56 -13.65
CA ILE A 145 -6.28 8.98 -12.92
C ILE A 145 -7.60 9.27 -13.63
N LYS A 146 -7.81 10.49 -14.15
CA LYS A 146 -9.02 10.83 -14.92
C LYS A 146 -9.16 10.01 -16.20
N LYS A 147 -8.05 9.71 -16.89
CA LYS A 147 -8.07 8.86 -18.09
C LYS A 147 -8.50 7.44 -17.72
N ILE A 148 -7.94 6.89 -16.63
CA ILE A 148 -8.31 5.55 -16.12
C ILE A 148 -9.81 5.48 -15.83
N PHE A 149 -10.36 6.44 -15.10
CA PHE A 149 -11.81 6.50 -14.84
C PHE A 149 -12.66 6.60 -16.10
N SER A 150 -12.17 7.30 -17.12
CA SER A 150 -12.89 7.45 -18.39
C SER A 150 -12.93 6.12 -19.14
N LEU A 151 -11.84 5.35 -19.11
CA LEU A 151 -11.76 4.02 -19.72
C LEU A 151 -12.65 3.00 -18.99
N GLN A 152 -12.67 3.03 -17.66
CA GLN A 152 -13.49 2.12 -16.85
C GLN A 152 -15.00 2.33 -17.03
N LYS A 153 -15.45 3.52 -17.44
CA LYS A 153 -16.87 3.80 -17.71
C LYS A 153 -17.35 3.35 -19.09
N ILE A 154 -16.42 3.00 -19.98
CA ILE A 154 -16.71 2.56 -21.34
C ILE A 154 -16.87 1.03 -21.39
N ASN A 155 -16.38 0.32 -20.37
CA ASN A 155 -16.58 -1.11 -20.14
C ASN A 155 -17.70 -1.35 -19.12
#